data_AF-A0A7V4U3U3-F1
#
_entry.id   AF-A0A7V4U3U3-F1
#
_cell.length_a   1.000
_cell.length_b   1.000
_cell.length_c   1.000
_cell.angle_alpha   90.00
_cell.angle_beta   90.00
_cell.angle_gamma   90.00
#
_symmetry.space_group_name_H-M   'P 1'
#
loop_
_entity.id
_entity.type
_entity.pdbx_description
1 polymer ?
#
loop_
_entity_poly.entity_id
_entity_poly.type
_entity_poly.pdbx_seq_one_letter_code
_entity_poly.pdbx_strand_id
1 'polypeptide(L)'
;MAILKKVIIIVFFFFIIEYISIFSLFSKCYSKNIDITHFDRTKVPKGCASCHVGHGKPGTAMLPEAKNTFCFMCHGDDNSLEKAKNNGIVSKGFTSKNLRKEFEKPYRHPIEKTGIHTNDEILPEIDSSKPRHVECGDCHHHHFVSKENPFIGIKGTSAQKSKVGITNEYELCFNCHSYSANLPSYQTNKAELFNISNPSYHPVIGPGKNSFVPSLMIPFSSSSQIKCTNCHGNDDPLGPKGPHGSRYIHLLSKNFSSDDRQESIQQYELCYTCHRRESILNNESFTYHNQHISNVGLSCRNCHNPHGSKRFQHLIDFENSLNIRPSSSGKLLYIYFGHGAGQCYLNCHDKDHNPETYPKSLPNPSEQQTKKTKK
;
A
#
# COMPACT_ATOMS: atom_id res chain seq x y z
N MET A 1 15.26 -50.97 47.88
CA MET A 1 15.10 -49.51 48.10
C MET A 1 16.23 -48.65 47.51
N ALA A 2 17.51 -49.03 47.62
CA ALA A 2 18.63 -48.21 47.13
C ALA A 2 18.70 -48.05 45.59
N ILE A 3 18.33 -49.10 44.84
CA ILE A 3 18.35 -49.09 43.36
C ILE A 3 17.26 -48.16 42.80
N LEU A 4 16.07 -48.18 43.39
CA LEU A 4 14.94 -47.34 42.98
C LEU A 4 15.24 -45.84 43.15
N LYS A 5 15.92 -45.46 44.24
CA LYS A 5 16.37 -44.06 44.45
C LYS A 5 17.40 -43.61 43.41
N LYS A 6 18.33 -44.47 42.98
CA LYS A 6 19.30 -44.14 41.93
C LYS A 6 18.64 -43.95 40.57
N VAL A 7 17.67 -44.79 40.22
CA VAL A 7 16.93 -44.68 38.95
C VAL A 7 16.11 -43.38 38.90
N ILE A 8 15.42 -43.02 40.00
CA ILE A 8 14.64 -41.77 40.06
C ILE A 8 15.54 -40.54 39.90
N ILE A 9 16.71 -40.51 40.54
CA ILE A 9 17.65 -39.38 40.41
C ILE A 9 18.16 -39.24 38.97
N ILE A 10 18.48 -40.36 38.31
CA ILE A 10 18.94 -40.35 36.91
C ILE A 10 17.83 -39.85 35.98
N VAL A 11 16.59 -40.33 36.13
CA VAL A 11 15.44 -39.88 35.34
C VAL A 11 15.15 -38.40 35.55
N PHE A 12 15.23 -37.92 36.80
CA PHE A 12 15.02 -36.49 37.11
C PHE A 12 16.12 -35.61 36.51
N PHE A 13 17.37 -36.08 36.49
CA PHE A 13 18.48 -35.38 35.83
C PHE A 13 18.30 -35.31 34.30
N PHE A 14 17.81 -36.38 33.67
CA PHE A 14 17.51 -36.40 32.24
C PHE A 14 16.38 -35.41 31.87
N PHE A 15 15.31 -35.34 32.67
CA PHE A 15 14.24 -34.36 32.46
C PHE A 15 14.71 -32.91 32.64
N ILE A 16 15.61 -32.64 33.60
CA ILE A 16 16.22 -31.30 33.76
C ILE A 16 17.10 -30.95 32.57
N ILE A 17 17.89 -31.88 32.04
CA ILE A 17 18.73 -31.65 30.86
C ILE A 17 17.87 -31.41 29.61
N GLU A 18 16.80 -32.17 29.38
CA GLU A 18 15.84 -31.90 28.31
C GLU A 18 15.16 -30.52 28.47
N TYR A 19 14.77 -30.14 29.70
CA TYR A 19 14.15 -28.85 29.96
C TYR A 19 15.10 -27.66 29.70
N ILE A 20 16.38 -27.79 30.08
CA ILE A 20 17.43 -26.79 29.78
C ILE A 20 17.77 -26.74 28.28
N SER A 21 17.70 -27.88 27.59
CA SER A 21 17.90 -27.98 26.13
C SER A 21 16.78 -27.27 25.37
N ILE A 22 15.53 -27.40 25.82
CA ILE A 22 14.36 -26.73 25.24
C ILE A 22 14.44 -25.21 25.47
N PHE A 23 14.85 -24.76 26.66
CA PHE A 23 15.03 -23.32 26.95
C PHE A 23 16.16 -22.67 26.13
N SER A 24 17.25 -23.40 25.87
CA SER A 24 18.35 -22.93 25.02
C SER A 24 18.01 -22.93 23.53
N LEU A 25 17.09 -23.79 23.08
CA LEU A 25 16.49 -23.75 21.73
C LEU A 25 15.54 -22.55 21.54
N PHE A 26 14.71 -22.22 22.54
CA PHE A 26 13.86 -21.01 22.50
C PHE A 26 14.68 -19.72 22.52
N SER A 27 15.80 -19.69 23.22
CA SER A 27 16.69 -18.52 23.28
C SER A 27 17.43 -18.26 21.96
N LYS A 28 17.74 -19.32 21.18
CA LYS A 28 18.37 -19.20 19.86
C LYS A 28 17.42 -18.76 18.75
N CYS A 29 16.11 -19.07 18.84
CA CYS A 29 15.12 -18.63 17.85
C CYS A 29 14.75 -17.14 17.95
N TYR A 30 14.98 -16.49 19.10
CA TYR A 30 14.74 -15.04 19.27
C TYR A 30 16.00 -14.17 19.09
N SER A 31 17.15 -14.79 18.87
CA SER A 31 18.45 -14.16 18.58
C SER A 31 18.76 -14.16 17.09
N LYS A 32 17.75 -13.93 16.22
CA LYS A 32 18.10 -13.29 14.95
C LYS A 32 18.65 -11.93 15.34
N ASN A 33 19.89 -11.63 14.99
CA ASN A 33 20.47 -10.29 15.07
C ASN A 33 19.53 -9.33 14.31
N ILE A 34 18.51 -8.82 15.00
CA ILE A 34 17.75 -7.68 14.52
C ILE A 34 18.76 -6.55 14.66
N ASP A 35 19.30 -6.11 13.53
CA ASP A 35 20.13 -4.91 13.47
C ASP A 35 19.22 -3.72 13.76
N ILE A 36 18.96 -3.50 15.05
CA ILE A 36 18.08 -2.44 15.51
C ILE A 36 18.83 -1.12 15.32
N THR A 37 18.42 -0.40 14.29
CA THR A 37 19.11 0.82 13.82
C THR A 37 19.27 1.89 14.91
N HIS A 38 18.27 2.05 15.78
CA HIS A 38 18.27 3.08 16.83
C HIS A 38 18.86 2.62 18.16
N PHE A 39 19.33 1.37 18.27
CA PHE A 39 20.14 0.88 19.40
C PHE A 39 21.57 0.52 18.98
N ASP A 40 21.88 0.58 17.69
CA ASP A 40 23.21 0.36 17.16
C ASP A 40 24.17 1.46 17.62
N ARG A 41 25.03 1.14 18.59
CA ARG A 41 26.01 2.08 19.15
C ARG A 41 27.04 2.58 18.14
N THR A 42 27.18 1.93 16.98
CA THR A 42 28.03 2.45 15.89
C THR A 42 27.37 3.63 15.16
N LYS A 43 26.03 3.70 15.18
CA LYS A 43 25.23 4.78 14.59
C LYS A 43 24.81 5.82 15.63
N VAL A 44 24.45 5.38 16.83
CA VAL A 44 24.02 6.21 17.97
C VAL A 44 24.94 6.00 19.20
N PRO A 45 26.10 6.68 19.26
CA PRO A 45 27.15 6.37 20.24
C PRO A 45 26.72 6.51 21.70
N LYS A 46 25.78 7.42 22.00
CA LYS A 46 25.24 7.64 23.35
C LYS A 46 24.15 6.63 23.75
N GLY A 47 23.79 5.69 22.86
CA GLY A 47 22.74 4.71 23.10
C GLY A 47 21.41 5.40 23.45
N CYS A 48 20.78 4.99 24.55
CA CYS A 48 19.51 5.56 25.04
C CYS A 48 19.58 7.07 25.24
N ALA A 49 20.73 7.59 25.69
CA ALA A 49 20.94 9.03 25.94
C ALA A 49 21.10 9.85 24.64
N SER A 50 21.06 9.21 23.46
CA SER A 50 20.96 9.92 22.18
C SER A 50 19.56 10.51 22.00
N CYS A 51 18.54 9.92 22.63
CA CYS A 51 17.14 10.36 22.50
C CYS A 51 16.55 10.78 23.84
N HIS A 52 16.88 10.04 24.92
CA HIS A 52 16.26 10.24 26.21
C HIS A 52 17.03 11.25 27.08
N VAL A 53 16.30 12.23 27.62
CA VAL A 53 16.84 13.28 28.51
C VAL A 53 16.40 13.15 29.97
N GLY A 54 15.55 12.16 30.29
CA GLY A 54 15.00 11.96 31.63
C GLY A 54 14.88 10.49 32.03
N HIS A 55 14.75 10.24 33.33
CA HIS A 55 14.53 8.91 33.89
C HIS A 55 13.07 8.76 34.34
N GLY A 56 12.24 8.15 33.49
CA GLY A 56 11.06 7.32 33.81
C GLY A 56 9.99 7.82 34.78
N LYS A 57 10.07 9.03 35.35
CA LYS A 57 9.07 9.55 36.28
C LYS A 57 7.83 9.94 35.47
N PRO A 58 6.64 9.43 35.84
CA PRO A 58 5.39 9.83 35.19
C PRO A 58 5.27 11.36 35.11
N GLY A 59 4.93 11.87 33.92
CA GLY A 59 4.79 13.31 33.66
C GLY A 59 6.10 14.07 33.34
N THR A 60 7.26 13.40 33.32
CA THR A 60 8.51 14.03 32.84
C THR A 60 8.73 13.76 31.36
N ALA A 61 9.17 14.78 30.63
CA ALA A 61 9.48 14.66 29.21
C ALA A 61 10.65 13.67 29.03
N MET A 62 10.38 12.59 28.30
CA MET A 62 11.39 11.58 27.96
C MET A 62 12.19 11.96 26.73
N LEU A 63 11.72 12.91 25.92
CA LEU A 63 12.41 13.46 24.75
C LEU A 63 12.68 14.96 24.98
N PRO A 64 13.75 15.52 24.40
CA PRO A 64 14.06 16.95 24.53
C PRO A 64 13.05 17.86 23.83
N GLU A 65 12.24 17.31 22.92
CA GLU A 65 11.26 18.04 22.12
C GLU A 65 10.11 17.11 21.69
N ALA A 66 9.12 17.67 20.96
CA ALA A 66 8.01 16.88 20.42
C ALA A 66 8.51 15.79 19.45
N LYS A 67 7.85 14.63 19.48
CA LYS A 67 8.30 13.39 18.82
C LYS A 67 8.65 13.56 17.33
N ASN A 68 7.78 14.20 16.55
CA ASN A 68 8.01 14.42 15.12
C ASN A 68 9.21 15.34 14.86
N THR A 69 9.36 16.41 15.65
CA THR A 69 10.49 17.34 15.54
C THR A 69 11.81 16.64 15.90
N PHE A 70 11.79 15.79 16.94
CA PHE A 70 12.94 15.01 17.38
C PHE A 70 13.50 14.13 16.27
N CYS A 71 12.64 13.43 15.53
CA CYS A 71 13.07 12.58 14.41
C CYS A 71 13.88 13.37 13.35
N PHE A 72 13.49 14.61 13.08
CA PHE A 72 14.17 15.45 12.09
C PHE A 72 15.53 15.97 12.54
N MET A 73 15.90 15.83 13.81
CA MET A 73 17.27 16.13 14.25
C MET A 73 18.30 15.25 13.53
N CYS A 74 17.94 13.99 13.25
CA CYS A 74 18.82 13.03 12.58
C CYS A 74 18.35 12.66 11.16
N HIS A 75 17.05 12.83 10.88
CA HIS A 75 16.44 12.51 9.58
C HIS A 75 15.99 13.75 8.79
N GLY A 76 16.29 14.96 9.27
CA GLY A 76 15.93 16.21 8.60
C GLY A 76 17.01 16.72 7.65
N ASP A 77 17.16 18.05 7.62
CA ASP A 77 18.14 18.73 6.78
C ASP A 77 19.59 18.53 7.25
N ASP A 78 20.54 18.85 6.37
CA ASP A 78 21.98 18.67 6.60
C ASP A 78 22.47 19.47 7.82
N ASN A 79 21.93 20.66 8.08
CA ASN A 79 22.34 21.46 9.24
C ASN A 79 21.92 20.79 10.56
N SER A 80 20.70 20.25 10.61
CA SER A 80 20.20 19.48 11.75
C SER A 80 21.08 18.24 11.98
N LEU A 81 21.39 17.51 10.91
CA LEU A 81 22.24 16.33 10.95
C LEU A 81 23.67 16.64 11.44
N GLU A 82 24.29 17.71 10.95
CA GLU A 82 25.62 18.14 11.39
C GLU A 82 25.63 18.55 12.88
N LYS A 83 24.58 19.22 13.37
CA LYS A 83 24.41 19.48 14.81
C LYS A 83 24.31 18.18 15.60
N ALA A 84 23.53 17.20 15.14
CA ALA A 84 23.40 15.90 15.80
C ALA A 84 24.77 15.17 15.88
N LYS A 85 25.57 15.22 14.81
CA LYS A 85 26.94 14.69 14.77
C LYS A 85 27.87 15.42 15.74
N ASN A 86 27.79 16.75 15.80
CA ASN A 86 28.64 17.56 16.69
C ASN A 86 28.30 17.35 18.17
N ASN A 87 27.04 17.10 18.48
CA ASN A 87 26.58 16.77 19.82
C ASN A 87 26.75 15.28 20.18
N GLY A 88 27.31 14.46 19.27
CA GLY A 88 27.53 13.03 19.48
C GLY A 88 26.25 12.21 19.64
N ILE A 89 25.12 12.71 19.13
CA ILE A 89 23.83 12.01 19.11
C ILE A 89 23.87 10.87 18.09
N VAL A 90 24.44 11.14 16.92
CA VAL A 90 24.78 10.15 15.90
C VAL A 90 26.28 10.16 15.63
N SER A 91 26.80 9.07 15.06
CA SER A 91 28.22 8.98 14.72
C SER A 91 28.60 9.95 13.60
N LYS A 92 29.88 10.36 13.57
CA LYS A 92 30.37 11.35 12.59
C LYS A 92 30.19 10.90 11.13
N GLY A 93 30.27 9.59 10.87
CA GLY A 93 30.06 8.99 9.56
C GLY A 93 28.59 8.70 9.21
N PHE A 94 27.65 8.95 10.13
CA PHE A 94 26.24 8.72 9.86
C PHE A 94 25.73 9.66 8.75
N THR A 95 24.97 9.08 7.81
CA THR A 95 24.34 9.81 6.72
C THR A 95 22.87 9.43 6.65
N SER A 96 22.03 10.39 6.34
CA SER A 96 20.61 10.21 6.13
C SER A 96 20.16 11.08 4.96
N LYS A 97 19.05 10.71 4.33
CA LYS A 97 18.39 11.56 3.35
C LYS A 97 17.47 12.54 4.09
N ASN A 98 17.34 13.76 3.58
CA ASN A 98 16.47 14.77 4.18
C ASN A 98 15.00 14.40 4.04
N LEU A 99 14.43 13.83 5.11
CA LEU A 99 13.02 13.46 5.22
C LEU A 99 12.12 14.66 5.44
N ARG A 100 12.61 15.71 6.10
CA ARG A 100 11.84 16.93 6.38
C ARG A 100 11.28 17.54 5.08
N LYS A 101 12.12 17.58 4.04
CA LYS A 101 11.73 18.08 2.70
C LYS A 101 10.54 17.33 2.09
N GLU A 102 10.38 16.03 2.38
CA GLU A 102 9.25 15.26 1.87
C GLU A 102 7.93 15.75 2.48
N PHE A 103 7.95 16.14 3.76
CA PHE A 103 6.79 16.71 4.44
C PHE A 103 6.56 18.20 4.14
N GLU A 104 7.35 18.81 3.26
CA GLU A 104 7.09 20.15 2.71
C GLU A 104 6.33 20.07 1.37
N LYS A 105 6.21 18.88 0.78
CA LYS A 105 5.51 18.65 -0.49
C LYS A 105 3.99 18.87 -0.32
N PRO A 106 3.29 19.28 -1.41
CA PRO A 106 1.86 19.61 -1.35
C PRO A 106 0.98 18.42 -0.96
N TYR A 107 1.34 17.22 -1.39
CA TYR A 107 0.66 16.00 -1.00
C TYR A 107 1.57 15.23 -0.07
N ARG A 108 1.13 14.97 1.16
CA ARG A 108 1.90 14.30 2.21
C ARG A 108 0.98 13.67 3.25
N HIS A 109 1.52 12.73 4.02
CA HIS A 109 0.90 12.36 5.28
C HIS A 109 1.04 13.51 6.29
N PRO A 110 -0.06 13.99 6.90
CA PRO A 110 -0.07 15.25 7.63
C PRO A 110 0.42 15.10 9.08
N ILE A 111 1.74 15.10 9.27
CA ILE A 111 2.40 14.96 10.58
C ILE A 111 2.46 16.27 11.40
N GLU A 112 1.98 17.37 10.83
CA GLU A 112 1.92 18.69 11.47
C GLU A 112 0.86 18.77 12.59
N LYS A 113 -0.10 17.83 12.61
CA LYS A 113 -1.11 17.77 13.67
C LYS A 113 -0.51 17.09 14.91
N THR A 114 -0.42 17.82 16.01
CA THR A 114 0.16 17.33 17.26
C THR A 114 -0.87 17.35 18.39
N GLY A 115 -0.63 16.54 19.44
CA GLY A 115 -1.45 16.53 20.65
C GLY A 115 -2.82 15.87 20.51
N ILE A 116 -3.04 15.08 19.47
CA ILE A 116 -4.30 14.35 19.23
C ILE A 116 -4.22 12.90 19.73
N HIS A 117 -3.04 12.27 19.63
CA HIS A 117 -2.80 10.91 20.11
C HIS A 117 -3.05 10.79 21.62
N THR A 118 -3.69 9.68 22.01
CA THR A 118 -3.83 9.26 23.41
C THR A 118 -3.18 7.88 23.60
N ASN A 119 -2.78 7.55 24.82
CA ASN A 119 -2.08 6.28 25.10
C ASN A 119 -2.95 5.03 24.85
N ASP A 120 -4.27 5.21 24.82
CA ASP A 120 -5.29 4.20 24.63
C ASP A 120 -5.95 4.26 23.24
N GLU A 121 -5.35 4.98 22.29
CA GLU A 121 -5.86 5.08 20.93
C GLU A 121 -5.97 3.69 20.27
N ILE A 122 -7.11 3.44 19.65
CA ILE A 122 -7.41 2.21 18.94
C ILE A 122 -7.47 2.52 17.45
N LEU A 123 -6.52 1.96 16.70
CA LEU A 123 -6.64 1.86 15.25
C LEU A 123 -7.30 0.53 14.87
N PRO A 124 -7.97 0.39 13.72
CA PRO A 124 -8.60 1.48 12.98
C PRO A 124 -9.54 2.28 13.88
N GLU A 125 -9.59 3.59 13.68
CA GLU A 125 -10.46 4.48 14.46
C GLU A 125 -11.90 3.96 14.52
N ILE A 126 -12.52 4.02 15.69
CA ILE A 126 -13.88 3.54 15.95
C ILE A 126 -14.88 4.70 16.13
N ASP A 127 -14.39 5.91 16.41
CA ASP A 127 -15.19 7.11 16.57
C ASP A 127 -15.04 8.02 15.33
N SER A 128 -16.13 8.17 14.58
CA SER A 128 -16.17 8.99 13.37
C SER A 128 -15.93 10.48 13.61
N SER A 129 -16.08 10.96 14.86
CA SER A 129 -15.86 12.36 15.23
C SER A 129 -14.39 12.71 15.43
N LYS A 130 -13.51 11.71 15.58
CA LYS A 130 -12.08 11.94 15.84
C LYS A 130 -11.38 12.50 14.60
N PRO A 131 -10.61 13.59 14.75
CA PRO A 131 -9.88 14.16 13.63
C PRO A 131 -8.79 13.20 13.15
N ARG A 132 -8.72 12.99 11.83
CA ARG A 132 -7.64 12.21 11.22
C ARG A 132 -6.29 12.90 11.46
N HIS A 133 -5.31 12.12 11.89
CA HIS A 133 -3.95 12.53 12.18
C HIS A 133 -2.99 11.36 11.95
N VAL A 134 -1.68 11.64 11.94
CA VAL A 134 -0.62 10.64 11.81
C VAL A 134 0.68 11.19 12.39
N GLU A 135 1.47 10.34 13.04
CA GLU A 135 2.82 10.60 13.52
C GLU A 135 3.83 9.60 12.93
N CYS A 136 5.12 9.89 13.06
CA CYS A 136 6.17 8.94 12.66
C CYS A 136 6.01 7.58 13.36
N GLY A 137 5.52 7.60 14.60
CA GLY A 137 5.31 6.42 15.45
C GLY A 137 4.20 5.47 14.97
N ASP A 138 3.26 5.95 14.15
CA ASP A 138 2.14 5.12 13.68
C ASP A 138 2.57 4.12 12.60
N CYS A 139 3.65 4.44 11.90
CA CYS A 139 4.23 3.63 10.84
C CYS A 139 5.55 2.98 11.27
N HIS A 140 6.30 3.61 12.17
CA HIS A 140 7.63 3.16 12.58
C HIS A 140 7.76 3.06 14.09
N HIS A 141 8.07 1.87 14.58
CA HIS A 141 8.45 1.71 15.97
C HIS A 141 9.92 2.08 16.16
N HIS A 142 10.21 3.26 16.71
CA HIS A 142 11.55 3.81 16.86
C HIS A 142 12.56 2.88 17.57
N HIS A 143 12.11 2.00 18.49
CA HIS A 143 13.01 1.04 19.15
C HIS A 143 13.26 -0.26 18.39
N PHE A 144 12.48 -0.59 17.36
CA PHE A 144 12.58 -1.90 16.71
C PHE A 144 12.89 -1.79 15.22
N VAL A 145 12.58 -0.65 14.61
CA VAL A 145 12.71 -0.42 13.17
C VAL A 145 14.11 -0.78 12.66
N SER A 146 14.14 -1.51 11.54
CA SER A 146 15.36 -1.81 10.80
C SER A 146 15.21 -1.41 9.33
N LYS A 147 16.31 -1.45 8.58
CA LYS A 147 16.30 -1.16 7.15
C LYS A 147 15.49 -2.22 6.37
N GLU A 148 15.50 -3.46 6.83
CA GLU A 148 14.86 -4.62 6.23
C GLU A 148 13.37 -4.67 6.55
N ASN A 149 12.99 -4.26 7.76
CA ASN A 149 11.60 -4.22 8.19
C ASN A 149 11.25 -2.85 8.83
N PRO A 150 10.69 -1.92 8.04
CA PRO A 150 10.32 -0.61 8.55
C PRO A 150 9.13 -0.63 9.54
N PHE A 151 8.35 -1.71 9.57
CA PHE A 151 7.05 -1.78 10.28
C PHE A 151 7.10 -2.68 11.52
N ILE A 152 8.26 -3.25 11.85
CA ILE A 152 8.42 -4.10 13.02
C ILE A 152 8.02 -3.34 14.30
N GLY A 153 7.31 -4.04 15.19
CA GLY A 153 6.76 -3.44 16.40
C GLY A 153 5.44 -2.69 16.22
N ILE A 154 5.00 -2.45 14.98
CA ILE A 154 3.69 -1.86 14.68
C ILE A 154 2.66 -2.98 14.43
N LYS A 155 1.43 -2.74 14.88
CA LYS A 155 0.28 -3.61 14.63
C LYS A 155 -0.51 -3.09 13.42
N GLY A 156 -0.81 -3.98 12.49
CA GLY A 156 -1.64 -3.71 11.32
C GLY A 156 -3.06 -4.25 11.47
N THR A 157 -3.85 -4.07 10.43
CA THR A 157 -5.19 -4.62 10.28
C THR A 157 -5.26 -5.45 9.00
N SER A 158 -5.64 -6.73 9.11
CA SER A 158 -5.70 -7.65 7.98
C SER A 158 -6.86 -7.33 7.02
N ALA A 159 -6.87 -8.01 5.87
CA ALA A 159 -8.00 -7.98 4.94
C ALA A 159 -9.33 -8.47 5.56
N GLN A 160 -9.29 -9.20 6.68
CA GLN A 160 -10.46 -9.66 7.43
C GLN A 160 -10.80 -8.76 8.63
N LYS A 161 -10.22 -7.55 8.69
CA LYS A 161 -10.40 -6.57 9.78
C LYS A 161 -9.85 -7.03 11.13
N SER A 162 -9.01 -8.07 11.17
CA SER A 162 -8.38 -8.54 12.40
C SER A 162 -7.07 -7.81 12.67
N LYS A 163 -6.75 -7.57 13.94
CA LYS A 163 -5.43 -7.05 14.33
C LYS A 163 -4.35 -8.09 14.15
N VAL A 164 -3.26 -7.70 13.49
CA VAL A 164 -2.15 -8.60 13.13
C VAL A 164 -0.79 -7.92 13.31
N GLY A 165 0.28 -8.72 13.43
CA GLY A 165 1.63 -8.23 13.16
C GLY A 165 1.79 -8.00 11.67
N ILE A 166 2.46 -6.92 11.26
CA ILE A 166 2.58 -6.55 9.85
C ILE A 166 3.55 -7.51 9.15
N THR A 167 3.02 -8.24 8.19
CA THR A 167 3.74 -9.11 7.25
C THR A 167 3.60 -8.62 5.82
N ASN A 168 2.51 -7.91 5.51
CA ASN A 168 2.25 -7.26 4.24
C ASN A 168 2.03 -5.77 4.44
N GLU A 169 2.58 -4.92 3.56
CA GLU A 169 2.51 -3.46 3.71
C GLU A 169 1.07 -2.93 3.84
N TYR A 170 0.12 -3.51 3.11
CA TYR A 170 -1.27 -3.06 3.15
C TYR A 170 -1.89 -3.15 4.54
N GLU A 171 -1.41 -4.04 5.41
CA GLU A 171 -1.93 -4.22 6.76
C GLU A 171 -1.70 -2.97 7.61
N LEU A 172 -0.57 -2.28 7.38
CA LEU A 172 -0.33 -0.96 7.98
C LEU A 172 -1.34 0.06 7.44
N CYS A 173 -1.45 0.16 6.11
CA CYS A 173 -2.30 1.16 5.46
C CYS A 173 -3.78 1.01 5.87
N PHE A 174 -4.23 -0.23 6.09
CA PHE A 174 -5.63 -0.54 6.45
C PHE A 174 -6.02 -0.08 7.86
N ASN A 175 -5.05 0.26 8.72
CA ASN A 175 -5.34 0.96 9.97
C ASN A 175 -6.07 2.29 9.75
N CYS A 176 -5.82 2.97 8.61
CA CYS A 176 -6.33 4.32 8.36
C CYS A 176 -7.16 4.44 7.07
N HIS A 177 -6.82 3.69 6.03
CA HIS A 177 -7.38 3.82 4.68
C HIS A 177 -8.45 2.78 4.34
N SER A 178 -8.89 2.00 5.34
CA SER A 178 -9.88 0.94 5.16
C SER A 178 -11.02 1.06 6.15
N TYR A 179 -10.84 0.54 7.36
CA TYR A 179 -11.95 0.28 8.27
C TYR A 179 -12.22 1.38 9.29
N SER A 180 -11.47 2.48 9.25
CA SER A 180 -11.58 3.59 10.19
C SER A 180 -12.94 4.25 10.07
N ALA A 181 -13.62 4.47 11.19
CA ALA A 181 -14.93 5.11 11.27
C ALA A 181 -14.91 6.57 10.76
N ASN A 182 -13.76 7.24 10.87
CA ASN A 182 -13.53 8.59 10.35
C ASN A 182 -12.94 8.58 8.92
N LEU A 183 -13.18 7.54 8.11
CA LEU A 183 -12.84 7.54 6.69
C LEU A 183 -13.64 8.66 5.98
N PRO A 184 -12.99 9.54 5.18
CA PRO A 184 -13.70 10.60 4.49
C PRO A 184 -14.78 10.05 3.55
N SER A 185 -15.94 10.70 3.47
CA SER A 185 -17.10 10.21 2.69
C SER A 185 -16.82 10.02 1.19
N TYR A 186 -15.89 10.78 0.62
CA TYR A 186 -15.44 10.66 -0.77
C TYR A 186 -14.42 9.52 -0.99
N GLN A 187 -14.01 8.81 0.06
CA GLN A 187 -13.09 7.68 -0.02
C GLN A 187 -13.84 6.37 0.19
N THR A 188 -13.51 5.37 -0.62
CA THR A 188 -13.94 3.98 -0.40
C THR A 188 -12.91 3.25 0.46
N ASN A 189 -13.41 2.34 1.30
CA ASN A 189 -12.61 1.37 2.05
C ASN A 189 -11.68 0.59 1.08
N LYS A 190 -10.37 0.75 1.22
CA LYS A 190 -9.40 0.15 0.28
C LYS A 190 -9.33 -1.37 0.40
N ALA A 191 -9.53 -1.92 1.59
CA ALA A 191 -9.59 -3.38 1.76
C ALA A 191 -10.76 -4.00 0.97
N GLU A 192 -11.89 -3.28 0.87
CA GLU A 192 -13.03 -3.75 0.06
C GLU A 192 -12.76 -3.69 -1.44
N LEU A 193 -12.01 -2.70 -1.93
CA LEU A 193 -11.67 -2.61 -3.36
C LEU A 193 -10.64 -3.67 -3.76
N PHE A 194 -9.68 -3.97 -2.88
CA PHE A 194 -8.65 -5.00 -3.10
C PHE A 194 -9.10 -6.42 -2.75
N ASN A 195 -10.34 -6.62 -2.31
CA ASN A 195 -10.85 -7.92 -1.89
C ASN A 195 -10.71 -8.94 -3.03
N ILE A 196 -10.05 -10.07 -2.76
CA ILE A 196 -9.77 -11.11 -3.76
C ILE A 196 -11.03 -11.79 -4.31
N SER A 197 -12.17 -11.64 -3.65
CA SER A 197 -13.47 -12.10 -4.16
C SER A 197 -14.02 -11.18 -5.26
N ASN A 198 -13.59 -9.92 -5.34
CA ASN A 198 -14.07 -8.97 -6.34
C ASN A 198 -13.78 -9.45 -7.77
N PRO A 199 -14.62 -9.11 -8.76
CA PRO A 199 -14.37 -9.42 -10.17
C PRO A 199 -13.00 -8.96 -10.68
N SER A 200 -12.47 -7.86 -10.18
CA SER A 200 -11.09 -7.44 -10.47
C SER A 200 -10.51 -6.52 -9.40
N TYR A 201 -9.18 -6.54 -9.28
CA TYR A 201 -8.40 -5.73 -8.34
C TYR A 201 -6.93 -5.72 -8.78
N HIS A 202 -6.19 -4.69 -8.40
CA HIS A 202 -4.73 -4.75 -8.47
C HIS A 202 -4.19 -5.65 -7.36
N PRO A 203 -3.10 -6.41 -7.59
CA PRO A 203 -2.73 -7.53 -6.74
C PRO A 203 -1.98 -7.11 -5.46
N VAL A 204 -2.67 -6.38 -4.57
CA VAL A 204 -2.13 -5.92 -3.28
C VAL A 204 -2.31 -6.97 -2.19
N ILE A 205 -3.52 -7.52 -2.03
CA ILE A 205 -3.82 -8.54 -1.02
C ILE A 205 -3.39 -9.94 -1.49
N GLY A 206 -3.62 -10.25 -2.76
CA GLY A 206 -3.30 -11.53 -3.39
C GLY A 206 -3.04 -11.38 -4.89
N PRO A 207 -2.62 -12.45 -5.58
CA PRO A 207 -2.42 -12.44 -7.03
C PRO A 207 -3.68 -11.99 -7.80
N GLY A 208 -3.46 -11.39 -8.98
CA GLY A 208 -4.53 -10.90 -9.83
C GLY A 208 -5.35 -12.04 -10.45
N LYS A 209 -6.63 -11.78 -10.75
CA LYS A 209 -7.52 -12.79 -11.37
C LYS A 209 -7.22 -13.08 -12.84
N ASN A 210 -6.70 -12.08 -13.57
CA ASN A 210 -6.52 -12.18 -15.01
C ASN A 210 -5.19 -12.88 -15.34
N SER A 211 -5.25 -14.01 -16.03
CA SER A 211 -4.07 -14.71 -16.54
C SER A 211 -3.49 -14.06 -17.80
N PHE A 212 -4.30 -13.29 -18.55
CA PHE A 212 -3.89 -12.56 -19.74
C PHE A 212 -3.82 -11.06 -19.48
N VAL A 213 -2.60 -10.54 -19.33
CA VAL A 213 -2.31 -9.11 -19.15
C VAL A 213 -1.18 -8.74 -20.12
N PRO A 214 -1.48 -8.57 -21.42
CA PRO A 214 -0.45 -8.48 -22.46
C PRO A 214 0.48 -7.28 -22.25
N SER A 215 -0.03 -6.18 -21.70
CA SER A 215 0.76 -4.98 -21.43
C SER A 215 1.71 -5.12 -20.23
N LEU A 216 1.60 -6.14 -19.38
CA LEU A 216 2.40 -6.21 -18.17
C LEU A 216 3.92 -6.29 -18.48
N MET A 217 4.70 -5.43 -17.83
CA MET A 217 6.14 -5.29 -18.03
C MET A 217 6.93 -6.21 -17.10
N ILE A 218 8.01 -6.80 -17.61
CA ILE A 218 9.03 -7.49 -16.79
C ILE A 218 9.63 -6.48 -15.79
N PRO A 219 9.85 -6.87 -14.52
CA PRO A 219 9.82 -8.24 -13.98
C PRO A 219 8.47 -8.75 -13.50
N PHE A 220 7.38 -8.00 -13.71
CA PHE A 220 6.06 -8.42 -13.27
C PHE A 220 5.46 -9.51 -14.17
N SER A 221 4.67 -10.37 -13.54
CA SER A 221 3.86 -11.43 -14.14
C SER A 221 2.44 -11.39 -13.57
N SER A 222 1.49 -12.13 -14.14
CA SER A 222 0.11 -12.22 -13.61
C SER A 222 0.04 -12.77 -12.17
N SER A 223 1.08 -13.48 -11.72
CA SER A 223 1.20 -13.98 -10.36
C SER A 223 1.87 -13.00 -9.39
N SER A 224 2.42 -11.89 -9.90
CA SER A 224 3.10 -10.89 -9.06
C SER A 224 2.11 -10.17 -8.15
N GLN A 225 2.56 -9.90 -6.93
CA GLN A 225 1.89 -8.97 -6.02
C GLN A 225 2.64 -7.64 -6.00
N ILE A 226 1.89 -6.57 -5.82
CA ILE A 226 2.42 -5.21 -5.67
C ILE A 226 2.09 -4.67 -4.27
N LYS A 227 2.83 -3.64 -3.89
CA LYS A 227 2.69 -2.91 -2.64
C LYS A 227 1.94 -1.61 -2.88
N CYS A 228 1.29 -1.07 -1.85
CA CYS A 228 0.69 0.27 -1.90
C CYS A 228 1.75 1.30 -2.34
N THR A 229 2.98 1.15 -1.86
CA THR A 229 4.11 2.04 -2.17
C THR A 229 4.69 1.91 -3.57
N ASN A 230 4.27 0.91 -4.36
CA ASN A 230 4.56 0.93 -5.80
C ASN A 230 3.83 2.09 -6.50
N CYS A 231 2.67 2.50 -5.98
CA CYS A 231 1.90 3.61 -6.53
C CYS A 231 1.94 4.87 -5.65
N HIS A 232 1.96 4.73 -4.32
CA HIS A 232 1.91 5.84 -3.38
C HIS A 232 3.27 6.03 -2.67
N GLY A 233 4.01 7.06 -3.01
CA GLY A 233 5.37 7.20 -2.52
C GLY A 233 6.03 8.52 -2.88
N ASN A 234 7.30 8.62 -2.54
CA ASN A 234 8.16 9.72 -2.95
C ASN A 234 8.35 9.74 -4.48
N ASP A 235 8.07 10.89 -5.09
CA ASP A 235 8.30 11.17 -6.52
C ASP A 235 9.77 11.41 -6.89
N ASP A 236 10.62 11.68 -5.91
CA ASP A 236 12.07 11.84 -6.09
C ASP A 236 12.76 10.47 -5.95
N PRO A 237 13.32 9.89 -7.04
CA PRO A 237 14.01 8.60 -6.98
C PRO A 237 15.27 8.65 -6.11
N LEU A 238 15.84 9.84 -5.88
CA LEU A 238 17.00 10.06 -5.02
C LEU A 238 16.59 10.40 -3.58
N GLY A 239 15.30 10.62 -3.31
CA GLY A 239 14.78 10.96 -2.00
C GLY A 239 14.59 9.77 -1.04
N PRO A 240 14.13 10.03 0.21
CA PRO A 240 13.70 9.01 1.16
C PRO A 240 12.56 8.17 0.58
N LYS A 241 12.68 6.83 0.63
CA LYS A 241 11.62 5.93 0.16
C LYS A 241 10.44 5.91 1.14
N GLY A 242 9.25 5.60 0.63
CA GLY A 242 8.03 5.45 1.42
C GLY A 242 7.00 6.56 1.14
N PRO A 243 5.79 6.42 1.70
CA PRO A 243 4.66 7.30 1.42
C PRO A 243 4.73 8.56 2.32
N HIS A 244 5.82 9.32 2.30
CA HIS A 244 5.94 10.51 3.14
C HIS A 244 5.31 11.72 2.47
N GLY A 245 5.77 12.03 1.27
CA GLY A 245 5.34 13.18 0.46
C GLY A 245 5.54 12.94 -1.03
N SER A 246 4.72 13.62 -1.84
CA SER A 246 4.84 13.67 -3.29
C SER A 246 4.41 15.02 -3.85
N ARG A 247 4.98 15.41 -5.00
CA ARG A 247 4.44 16.52 -5.81
C ARG A 247 3.13 16.16 -6.51
N TYR A 248 2.85 14.87 -6.69
CA TYR A 248 1.67 14.38 -7.41
C TYR A 248 0.52 14.13 -6.44
N ILE A 249 -0.68 14.51 -6.89
CA ILE A 249 -1.93 14.38 -6.12
C ILE A 249 -2.13 12.94 -5.64
N HIS A 250 -2.76 12.78 -4.47
CA HIS A 250 -2.96 11.47 -3.84
C HIS A 250 -1.67 10.74 -3.48
N LEU A 251 -0.58 11.48 -3.28
CA LEU A 251 0.69 10.91 -2.84
C LEU A 251 1.33 9.96 -3.85
N LEU A 252 1.06 10.16 -5.15
CA LEU A 252 1.51 9.23 -6.17
C LEU A 252 3.02 9.32 -6.41
N SER A 253 3.69 8.19 -6.61
CA SER A 253 5.14 8.14 -6.87
C SER A 253 5.51 8.69 -8.25
N LYS A 254 4.54 8.77 -9.16
CA LYS A 254 4.70 9.24 -10.54
C LYS A 254 3.43 9.94 -10.99
N ASN A 255 3.51 10.68 -12.09
CA ASN A 255 2.38 11.44 -12.58
C ASN A 255 1.24 10.53 -13.05
N PHE A 256 0.01 10.93 -12.74
CA PHE A 256 -1.23 10.34 -13.24
C PHE A 256 -2.29 11.44 -13.34
N SER A 257 -2.82 11.68 -14.53
CA SER A 257 -3.93 12.60 -14.74
C SER A 257 -5.27 11.85 -14.75
N SER A 258 -6.18 12.26 -13.87
CA SER A 258 -7.56 11.75 -13.84
C SER A 258 -8.50 12.45 -14.82
N ASP A 259 -8.08 13.57 -15.41
CA ASP A 259 -8.93 14.37 -16.29
C ASP A 259 -8.82 13.89 -17.74
N ASP A 260 -9.88 14.10 -18.51
CA ASP A 260 -9.86 13.82 -19.95
C ASP A 260 -8.96 14.80 -20.68
N ARG A 261 -8.01 14.26 -21.43
CA ARG A 261 -7.02 14.97 -22.23
C ARG A 261 -6.25 13.98 -23.12
N GLN A 262 -5.53 14.52 -24.09
CA GLN A 262 -4.70 13.74 -25.01
C GLN A 262 -3.69 12.86 -24.26
N GLU A 263 -3.73 11.55 -24.50
CA GLU A 263 -2.80 10.58 -23.91
C GLU A 263 -1.32 10.95 -24.15
N SER A 264 -0.50 10.83 -23.10
CA SER A 264 0.95 10.89 -23.21
C SER A 264 1.66 10.09 -22.12
N ILE A 265 2.93 9.75 -22.36
CA ILE A 265 3.81 9.10 -21.37
C ILE A 265 3.87 9.90 -20.08
N GLN A 266 3.97 11.22 -20.17
CA GLN A 266 4.08 12.10 -19.01
C GLN A 266 2.79 12.10 -18.18
N GLN A 267 1.62 12.00 -18.80
CA GLN A 267 0.35 12.04 -18.08
C GLN A 267 0.01 10.74 -17.37
N TYR A 268 0.45 9.58 -17.90
CA TYR A 268 0.15 8.25 -17.37
C TYR A 268 1.42 7.50 -16.94
N GLU A 269 2.47 8.24 -16.58
CA GLU A 269 3.79 7.72 -16.19
C GLU A 269 3.69 6.64 -15.11
N LEU A 270 2.77 6.82 -14.16
CA LEU A 270 2.50 5.84 -13.11
C LEU A 270 2.03 4.50 -13.68
N CYS A 271 1.05 4.50 -14.59
CA CYS A 271 0.53 3.29 -15.22
C CYS A 271 1.61 2.61 -16.07
N TYR A 272 2.39 3.43 -16.80
CA TYR A 272 3.47 2.96 -17.67
C TYR A 272 4.71 2.44 -16.94
N THR A 273 4.73 2.52 -15.61
CA THR A 273 5.75 1.83 -14.80
C THR A 273 5.56 0.31 -14.80
N CYS A 274 4.32 -0.16 -14.98
CA CYS A 274 3.98 -1.58 -14.98
C CYS A 274 3.36 -2.05 -16.30
N HIS A 275 2.79 -1.16 -17.10
CA HIS A 275 2.12 -1.51 -18.35
C HIS A 275 2.79 -0.87 -19.56
N ARG A 276 3.09 -1.67 -20.59
CA ARG A 276 3.63 -1.21 -21.87
C ARG A 276 2.58 -0.36 -22.59
N ARG A 277 2.93 0.89 -22.83
CA ARG A 277 2.11 1.84 -23.59
C ARG A 277 1.79 1.31 -24.98
N GLU A 278 2.76 0.70 -25.65
CA GLU A 278 2.64 0.17 -27.00
C GLU A 278 1.56 -0.91 -27.07
N SER A 279 1.54 -1.84 -26.10
CA SER A 279 0.53 -2.90 -26.01
C SER A 279 -0.88 -2.34 -25.84
N ILE A 280 -1.01 -1.29 -25.01
CA ILE A 280 -2.28 -0.58 -24.79
C ILE A 280 -2.77 0.11 -26.07
N LEU A 281 -1.89 0.87 -26.73
CA LEU A 281 -2.22 1.64 -27.95
C LEU A 281 -2.37 0.77 -29.20
N ASN A 282 -1.82 -0.43 -29.21
CA ASN A 282 -2.02 -1.41 -30.29
C ASN A 282 -3.27 -2.27 -30.09
N ASN A 283 -4.14 -1.93 -29.12
CA ASN A 283 -5.42 -2.60 -28.88
C ASN A 283 -5.30 -4.10 -28.53
N GLU A 284 -4.16 -4.55 -27.97
CA GLU A 284 -3.90 -5.97 -27.72
C GLU A 284 -4.87 -6.61 -26.70
N SER A 285 -5.41 -5.81 -25.77
CA SER A 285 -6.36 -6.27 -24.76
C SER A 285 -7.81 -5.91 -25.06
N PHE A 286 -8.07 -4.91 -25.89
CA PHE A 286 -9.41 -4.42 -26.24
C PHE A 286 -9.37 -3.68 -27.58
N THR A 287 -10.26 -4.04 -28.52
CA THR A 287 -10.17 -3.64 -29.93
C THR A 287 -10.15 -2.13 -30.19
N TYR A 288 -10.76 -1.32 -29.33
CA TYR A 288 -10.84 0.14 -29.50
C TYR A 288 -10.21 0.90 -28.33
N HIS A 289 -9.20 0.32 -27.69
CA HIS A 289 -8.54 0.95 -26.55
C HIS A 289 -7.92 2.30 -26.96
N ASN A 290 -7.12 2.31 -28.03
CA ASN A 290 -6.48 3.50 -28.60
C ASN A 290 -7.50 4.57 -29.02
N GLN A 291 -8.64 4.16 -29.58
CA GLN A 291 -9.70 5.09 -29.96
C GLN A 291 -10.20 5.87 -28.75
N HIS A 292 -10.47 5.21 -27.63
CA HIS A 292 -10.99 5.88 -26.43
C HIS A 292 -9.94 6.76 -25.74
N ILE A 293 -8.69 6.32 -25.66
CA ILE A 293 -7.64 7.05 -24.91
C ILE A 293 -6.93 8.11 -25.75
N SER A 294 -6.60 7.83 -27.02
CA SER A 294 -5.81 8.74 -27.85
C SER A 294 -6.66 9.63 -28.73
N ASN A 295 -7.76 9.12 -29.29
CA ASN A 295 -8.57 9.91 -30.23
C ASN A 295 -9.70 10.67 -29.51
N VAL A 296 -10.35 10.03 -28.54
CA VAL A 296 -11.37 10.69 -27.70
C VAL A 296 -10.72 11.43 -26.52
N GLY A 297 -9.58 10.96 -26.02
CA GLY A 297 -8.89 11.60 -24.89
C GLY A 297 -9.47 11.24 -23.52
N LEU A 298 -10.14 10.08 -23.39
CA LEU A 298 -10.66 9.64 -22.10
C LEU A 298 -9.53 9.21 -21.17
N SER A 299 -9.55 9.72 -19.93
CA SER A 299 -8.65 9.27 -18.88
C SER A 299 -8.83 7.78 -18.59
N CYS A 300 -7.73 7.08 -18.29
CA CYS A 300 -7.77 5.71 -17.79
C CYS A 300 -8.72 5.58 -16.59
N ARG A 301 -8.82 6.62 -15.74
CA ARG A 301 -9.66 6.60 -14.52
C ARG A 301 -11.16 6.48 -14.82
N ASN A 302 -11.60 6.97 -15.97
CA ASN A 302 -13.01 6.97 -16.34
C ASN A 302 -13.54 5.55 -16.57
N CYS A 303 -12.69 4.62 -17.02
CA CYS A 303 -13.05 3.22 -17.13
C CYS A 303 -12.46 2.38 -15.99
N HIS A 304 -11.20 2.62 -15.61
CA HIS A 304 -10.46 1.76 -14.68
C HIS A 304 -10.33 2.39 -13.29
N ASN A 305 -10.70 1.63 -12.26
CA ASN A 305 -10.33 1.94 -10.89
C ASN A 305 -9.02 1.23 -10.53
N PRO A 306 -7.93 1.95 -10.24
CA PRO A 306 -6.61 1.35 -10.00
C PRO A 306 -6.54 0.52 -8.71
N HIS A 307 -7.57 0.51 -7.87
CA HIS A 307 -7.62 -0.37 -6.70
C HIS A 307 -8.39 -1.66 -7.01
N GLY A 308 -9.56 -1.54 -7.62
CA GLY A 308 -10.39 -2.66 -8.03
C GLY A 308 -11.83 -2.30 -8.33
N SER A 309 -12.57 -3.28 -8.81
CA SER A 309 -13.99 -3.18 -9.13
C SER A 309 -14.76 -4.32 -8.50
N LYS A 310 -15.83 -3.96 -7.79
CA LYS A 310 -16.77 -4.91 -7.18
C LYS A 310 -17.74 -5.52 -8.19
N ARG A 311 -17.80 -4.99 -9.42
CA ARG A 311 -18.84 -5.33 -10.40
C ARG A 311 -18.32 -5.92 -11.70
N PHE A 312 -17.19 -5.44 -12.19
CA PHE A 312 -16.69 -5.82 -13.52
C PHE A 312 -15.25 -6.31 -13.49
N GLN A 313 -14.92 -7.14 -14.48
CA GLN A 313 -13.56 -7.62 -14.71
C GLN A 313 -12.67 -6.46 -15.22
N HIS A 314 -11.36 -6.69 -15.29
CA HIS A 314 -10.39 -5.76 -15.89
C HIS A 314 -10.37 -4.35 -15.27
N LEU A 315 -10.62 -4.24 -13.97
CA LEU A 315 -10.66 -2.99 -13.19
C LEU A 315 -11.77 -2.02 -13.62
N ILE A 316 -12.71 -2.46 -14.45
CA ILE A 316 -13.75 -1.58 -14.98
C ILE A 316 -14.70 -1.13 -13.85
N ASP A 317 -14.81 0.17 -13.62
CA ASP A 317 -15.64 0.77 -12.57
C ASP A 317 -16.17 2.14 -13.04
N PHE A 318 -17.45 2.15 -13.41
CA PHE A 318 -18.13 3.34 -13.92
C PHE A 318 -18.80 4.18 -12.82
N GLU A 319 -18.90 3.69 -11.58
CA GLU A 319 -19.67 4.36 -10.52
C GLU A 319 -19.05 5.69 -10.08
N ASN A 320 -17.75 5.84 -10.32
CA ASN A 320 -16.97 7.02 -9.96
C ASN A 320 -16.51 7.82 -11.20
N SER A 321 -17.06 7.54 -12.38
CA SER A 321 -16.75 8.30 -13.60
C SER A 321 -17.64 9.52 -13.71
N LEU A 322 -17.04 10.67 -14.03
CA LEU A 322 -17.79 11.91 -14.28
C LEU A 322 -18.42 11.94 -15.68
N ASN A 323 -17.84 11.19 -16.61
CA ASN A 323 -18.10 11.31 -18.06
C ASN A 323 -18.78 10.07 -18.66
N ILE A 324 -19.07 9.06 -17.83
CA ILE A 324 -19.80 7.85 -18.24
C ILE A 324 -21.12 7.79 -17.49
N ARG A 325 -22.22 7.70 -18.23
CA ARG A 325 -23.60 7.68 -17.72
C ARG A 325 -24.32 6.41 -18.19
N PRO A 326 -25.46 6.08 -17.57
CA PRO A 326 -26.34 5.06 -18.12
C PRO A 326 -26.70 5.37 -19.58
N SER A 327 -26.77 4.32 -20.40
CA SER A 327 -27.27 4.37 -21.77
C SER A 327 -28.73 4.81 -21.87
N SER A 328 -29.23 5.01 -23.09
CA SER A 328 -30.65 5.31 -23.35
C SER A 328 -31.63 4.24 -22.83
N SER A 329 -31.17 3.00 -22.57
CA SER A 329 -31.97 1.96 -21.89
C SER A 329 -31.91 2.01 -20.37
N GLY A 330 -31.26 3.03 -19.78
CA GLY A 330 -31.10 3.19 -18.33
C GLY A 330 -30.06 2.25 -17.71
N LYS A 331 -29.32 1.49 -18.52
CA LYS A 331 -28.30 0.54 -18.05
C LYS A 331 -26.91 1.18 -18.05
N LEU A 332 -26.13 0.88 -17.02
CA LEU A 332 -24.69 1.18 -16.90
C LEU A 332 -23.95 -0.17 -16.77
N LEU A 333 -23.65 -0.80 -17.90
CA LEU A 333 -23.23 -2.20 -17.95
C LEU A 333 -22.13 -2.45 -18.97
N TYR A 334 -21.17 -3.29 -18.58
CA TYR A 334 -20.19 -3.91 -19.47
C TYR A 334 -20.32 -5.43 -19.39
N ILE A 335 -20.40 -6.09 -20.55
CA ILE A 335 -20.42 -7.54 -20.68
C ILE A 335 -19.16 -7.96 -21.44
N TYR A 336 -18.35 -8.81 -20.81
CA TYR A 336 -17.14 -9.36 -21.42
C TYR A 336 -17.46 -10.66 -22.16
N PHE A 337 -17.00 -10.79 -23.41
CA PHE A 337 -17.19 -11.98 -24.24
C PHE A 337 -15.92 -12.84 -24.38
N GLY A 338 -14.80 -12.45 -23.75
CA GLY A 338 -13.50 -13.12 -23.96
C GLY A 338 -12.66 -12.43 -25.03
N HIS A 339 -11.34 -12.64 -25.04
CA HIS A 339 -10.43 -12.20 -26.13
C HIS A 339 -10.54 -10.72 -26.53
N GLY A 340 -10.72 -9.83 -25.53
CA GLY A 340 -10.85 -8.39 -25.77
C GLY A 340 -12.17 -7.96 -26.42
N ALA A 341 -13.13 -8.88 -26.52
CA ALA A 341 -14.47 -8.62 -26.99
C ALA A 341 -15.45 -8.31 -25.85
N GLY A 342 -16.47 -7.51 -26.15
CA GLY A 342 -17.52 -7.23 -25.20
C GLY A 342 -18.67 -6.40 -25.75
N GLN A 343 -19.60 -6.07 -24.87
CA GLN A 343 -20.76 -5.25 -25.16
C GLN A 343 -20.94 -4.20 -24.06
N CYS A 344 -21.24 -2.97 -24.46
CA CYS A 344 -21.46 -1.86 -23.54
C CYS A 344 -22.90 -1.36 -23.62
N TYR A 345 -23.45 -1.04 -22.45
CA TYR A 345 -24.65 -0.24 -22.24
C TYR A 345 -24.23 1.00 -21.47
N LEU A 346 -23.72 2.01 -22.18
CA LEU A 346 -23.12 3.21 -21.59
C LEU A 346 -23.42 4.42 -22.50
N ASN A 347 -23.53 5.60 -21.91
CA ASN A 347 -23.42 6.86 -22.64
C ASN A 347 -22.08 7.51 -22.26
N CYS A 348 -21.22 7.75 -23.25
CA CYS A 348 -19.93 8.41 -23.07
C CYS A 348 -19.55 9.18 -24.35
N HIS A 349 -18.80 10.28 -24.21
CA HIS A 349 -18.34 11.13 -25.32
C HIS A 349 -19.47 11.47 -26.34
N ASP A 350 -20.64 11.84 -25.80
CA ASP A 350 -21.87 12.15 -26.56
C ASP A 350 -22.38 11.03 -27.48
N LYS A 351 -21.93 9.79 -27.26
CA LYS A 351 -22.40 8.59 -27.97
C LYS A 351 -23.12 7.66 -27.00
N ASP A 352 -24.31 7.24 -27.41
CA ASP A 352 -25.03 6.15 -26.76
C ASP A 352 -24.56 4.80 -27.31
N HIS A 353 -24.08 3.94 -26.41
CA HIS A 353 -23.67 2.57 -26.70
C HIS A 353 -24.75 1.66 -26.11
N ASN A 354 -25.74 1.24 -26.92
CA ASN A 354 -26.94 0.56 -26.39
C ASN A 354 -27.64 -0.41 -27.38
N PRO A 355 -27.31 -1.71 -27.34
CA PRO A 355 -25.99 -2.22 -26.97
C PRO A 355 -25.00 -2.09 -28.14
N GLU A 356 -23.84 -1.49 -27.91
CA GLU A 356 -22.75 -1.53 -28.88
C GLU A 356 -21.84 -2.74 -28.59
N THR A 357 -21.47 -3.50 -29.61
CA THR A 357 -20.56 -4.66 -29.52
C THR A 357 -19.18 -4.35 -30.08
N TYR A 358 -18.17 -5.00 -29.49
CA TYR A 358 -16.76 -4.77 -29.76
C TYR A 358 -16.02 -6.11 -29.91
N PRO A 359 -15.34 -6.37 -31.04
CA PRO A 359 -15.49 -5.67 -32.32
C PRO A 359 -16.93 -5.76 -32.87
N LYS A 360 -17.31 -4.82 -33.74
CA LYS A 360 -18.64 -4.78 -34.36
C LYS A 360 -19.00 -6.02 -35.18
N SER A 361 -18.02 -6.86 -35.51
CA SER A 361 -18.17 -8.07 -36.32
C SER A 361 -18.52 -9.33 -35.52
N LEU A 362 -18.73 -9.23 -34.20
CA LEU A 362 -19.15 -10.40 -33.42
C LEU A 362 -20.61 -10.76 -33.72
N PRO A 363 -20.91 -12.02 -34.09
CA PRO A 363 -22.29 -12.46 -34.25
C PRO A 363 -23.03 -12.31 -32.92
N ASN A 364 -24.28 -11.87 -33.00
CA ASN A 364 -25.13 -11.63 -31.84
C ASN A 364 -25.20 -12.93 -30.98
N PRO A 365 -25.12 -12.87 -29.64
CA PRO A 365 -25.23 -14.07 -28.80
C PRO A 365 -26.52 -14.88 -29.06
N SER A 366 -27.59 -14.22 -29.52
CA SER A 366 -28.86 -14.84 -29.93
C SER A 366 -28.77 -15.68 -31.22
N GLU A 367 -27.74 -15.52 -32.05
CA GLU A 367 -27.52 -16.32 -33.26
C GLU A 367 -26.73 -17.60 -33.01
N GLN A 368 -26.05 -17.72 -31.87
CA GLN A 368 -25.30 -18.93 -31.51
C GLN A 368 -26.19 -20.02 -30.89
N GLN A 369 -27.36 -19.68 -30.34
CA GLN A 369 -28.32 -20.67 -29.82
C GLN A 369 -29.15 -21.33 -30.94
N THR A 370 -29.42 -20.65 -32.05
CA THR A 370 -30.20 -21.21 -33.18
C THR A 370 -29.40 -22.16 -34.08
N LYS A 371 -28.07 -22.13 -34.03
CA LYS A 371 -27.21 -23.08 -34.78
C LYS A 371 -26.94 -24.40 -34.06
N LYS A 372 -27.21 -24.51 -32.76
CA LYS A 372 -27.03 -25.76 -31.99
C LYS A 372 -28.24 -26.69 -32.00
N THR A 373 -29.39 -26.25 -32.53
CA THR A 373 -30.62 -27.06 -32.67
C THR A 373 -30.88 -27.57 -34.09
N LYS A 374 -29.93 -27.36 -35.03
CA LYS A 374 -29.98 -27.90 -36.40
C LYS A 374 -28.74 -28.72 -36.77
N LYS A 375 -28.32 -29.61 -35.88
CA LYS A 375 -27.39 -30.69 -36.23
C LYS A 375 -27.84 -32.01 -35.64
#